data_AF-A0A8S0FHW7-F1
#
_entry.id   AF-A0A8S0FHW7-F1
#
_cell.length_a   1.000
_cell.length_b   1.000
_cell.length_c   1.000
_cell.angle_alpha   90.00
_cell.angle_beta   90.00
_cell.angle_gamma   90.00
#
_symmetry.space_group_name_H-M   'P 1'
#
loop_
_entity.id
_entity.type
_entity.pdbx_description
1 polymer ?
#
loop_
_entity_poly.entity_id
_entity_poly.type
_entity_poly.pdbx_seq_one_letter_code
_entity_poly.pdbx_strand_id
1 'polypeptide(L)' 'MVWMSDKYLENPVNAQAFAQLKKEADMKVPRRHVELYDTIMGCLGYTSPDGGINENNNWCHIPQAREAAAN' A
#
# COMPACT_ATOMS: atom_id res chain seq x y z
N MET A 1 -2.71 -7.88 -11.51
CA MET A 1 -1.28 -8.02 -11.20
C MET A 1 -0.64 -6.65 -11.45
N VAL A 2 0.06 -6.09 -10.46
CA VAL A 2 0.78 -4.81 -10.60
C VAL A 2 2.29 -5.07 -10.59
N TRP A 3 3.05 -4.25 -11.29
CA TRP A 3 4.51 -4.30 -11.33
C TRP A 3 5.07 -2.96 -10.88
N MET A 4 6.20 -3.01 -10.18
CA MET A 4 6.95 -1.85 -9.71
C MET A 4 8.37 -1.93 -10.27
N SER A 5 8.92 -0.79 -10.70
CA SER A 5 10.27 -0.74 -11.27
C SER A 5 11.35 -0.95 -10.21
N ASP A 6 12.52 -1.45 -10.63
CA ASP A 6 13.65 -1.67 -9.72
C ASP A 6 14.05 -0.37 -8.99
N LYS A 7 14.10 0.75 -9.71
CA LYS A 7 14.38 2.07 -9.15
C LYS A 7 13.37 2.49 -8.06
N TYR A 8 12.09 2.12 -8.20
CA TYR A 8 11.09 2.41 -7.18
C TYR A 8 11.30 1.54 -5.92
N LEU A 9 11.75 0.30 -6.12
CA LEU A 9 12.03 -0.67 -5.06
C LEU A 9 13.39 -0.46 -4.37
N GLU A 10 14.25 0.43 -4.86
CA GLU A 10 15.47 0.86 -4.15
C GLU A 10 15.16 1.56 -2.82
N ASN A 11 13.98 2.18 -2.68
CA ASN A 11 13.53 2.72 -1.41
C ASN A 11 13.05 1.58 -0.49
N PRO A 12 13.65 1.39 0.69
CA PRO A 12 13.30 0.29 1.58
C PRO A 12 11.85 0.32 2.07
N VAL A 13 11.24 1.50 2.22
CA VAL A 13 9.82 1.63 2.60
C VAL A 13 8.92 1.09 1.47
N ASN A 14 9.20 1.48 0.22
CA ASN A 14 8.47 1.00 -0.95
C ASN A 14 8.63 -0.51 -1.15
N ALA A 15 9.84 -1.03 -0.95
CA ALA A 15 10.12 -2.46 -1.04
C ALA A 15 9.32 -3.26 -0.01
N GLN A 16 9.25 -2.79 1.24
CA GLN A 16 8.47 -3.43 2.30
C GLN A 16 6.96 -3.36 2.00
N ALA A 17 6.46 -2.20 1.56
CA ALA A 17 5.06 -2.03 1.16
C ALA A 17 4.68 -2.99 0.02
N PHE A 18 5.55 -3.11 -0.98
CA PHE A 18 5.34 -4.05 -2.09
C PHE A 18 5.40 -5.52 -1.64
N ALA A 19 6.28 -5.86 -0.70
CA ALA A 19 6.32 -7.19 -0.10
C ALA A 19 5.03 -7.52 0.66
N GLN A 20 4.43 -6.54 1.34
CA GLN A 20 3.13 -6.70 1.99
C GLN A 20 2.01 -6.92 0.96
N LEU A 21 1.99 -6.13 -0.11
CA LEU A 21 1.03 -6.30 -1.21
C LEU A 21 1.09 -7.67 -1.87
N LYS A 22 2.29 -8.28 -1.97
CA LYS A 22 2.45 -9.65 -2.50
C LYS A 22 1.71 -10.69 -1.66
N LYS A 23 1.75 -10.57 -0.32
CA LYS A 23 1.00 -11.47 0.58
C LYS A 23 -0.51 -11.39 0.33
N GLU A 24 -1.01 -10.19 0.08
CA GLU A 24 -2.43 -9.97 -0.25
C GLU A 24 -2.82 -10.59 -1.59
N ALA A 25 -1.94 -10.54 -2.58
CA ALA A 25 -2.13 -11.22 -3.86
C ALA A 25 -2.14 -12.76 -3.71
N ASP A 26 -1.30 -13.30 -2.83
CA ASP A 26 -1.19 -14.75 -2.58
C ASP A 26 -2.46 -15.35 -1.95
N MET A 27 -3.26 -14.54 -1.24
CA MET A 27 -4.55 -14.98 -0.69
C MET A 27 -5.61 -15.28 -1.76
N LYS A 28 -5.39 -14.84 -3.02
CA LYS A 28 -6.29 -15.08 -4.16
C LYS A 28 -7.75 -14.68 -3.92
N VAL A 29 -7.96 -13.65 -3.08
CA VAL A 29 -9.29 -13.10 -2.80
C VAL A 29 -9.68 -12.18 -3.96
N PRO A 30 -10.88 -12.32 -4.55
CA PRO A 30 -11.38 -11.36 -5.52
C PRO A 30 -11.50 -9.97 -4.90
N ARG A 31 -10.89 -8.97 -5.55
CA ARG A 31 -10.95 -7.57 -5.13
C ARG A 31 -11.58 -6.71 -6.23
N ARG A 32 -12.18 -5.59 -5.84
CA ARG A 32 -12.81 -4.64 -6.78
C ARG A 32 -11.74 -3.71 -7.36
N HIS A 33 -11.97 -3.20 -8.57
CA HIS A 33 -11.04 -2.24 -9.20
C HIS A 33 -10.85 -0.97 -8.38
N VAL A 34 -11.90 -0.48 -7.69
CA VAL A 34 -11.78 0.68 -6.80
C VAL A 34 -10.82 0.41 -5.65
N GLU A 35 -10.83 -0.79 -5.08
CA GLU A 35 -9.93 -1.15 -3.98
C GLU A 35 -8.49 -1.27 -4.49
N LEU A 36 -8.30 -1.79 -5.71
CA LEU A 36 -6.99 -1.82 -6.36
C LEU A 36 -6.46 -0.40 -6.63
N TYR A 37 -7.32 0.52 -7.08
CA TYR A 37 -6.95 1.92 -7.28
C TYR A 37 -6.52 2.57 -5.95
N ASP A 38 -7.35 2.45 -4.91
CA ASP A 38 -7.05 2.97 -3.57
C ASP A 38 -5.75 2.37 -3.02
N THR A 39 -5.54 1.08 -3.23
CA THR A 39 -4.29 0.39 -2.85
C THR A 39 -3.10 1.02 -3.54
N ILE A 40 -3.12 1.15 -4.87
CA ILE A 40 -1.98 1.70 -5.63
C ILE A 40 -1.66 3.11 -5.16
N MET A 41 -2.68 3.96 -4.99
CA MET A 41 -2.50 5.33 -4.52
C MET A 41 -1.94 5.36 -3.07
N GLY A 42 -2.45 4.50 -2.20
CA GLY A 42 -1.97 4.35 -0.83
C GLY A 42 -0.54 3.82 -0.73
N CYS A 43 -0.14 2.86 -1.58
CA CYS A 43 1.25 2.38 -1.66
C CYS A 43 2.23 3.48 -2.07
N LEU A 44 1.77 4.44 -2.89
CA LEU A 44 2.54 5.61 -3.31
C LEU A 44 2.57 6.72 -2.25
N GLY A 45 1.82 6.57 -1.15
CA GLY A 45 1.74 7.54 -0.05
C GLY A 45 0.70 8.63 -0.25
N TYR A 46 -0.23 8.50 -1.20
CA TYR A 46 -1.32 9.45 -1.35
C TYR A 46 -2.44 9.19 -0.33
N THR A 47 -2.95 10.28 0.24
CA THR A 47 -4.13 10.30 1.12
C THR A 47 -5.12 11.33 0.58
N SER A 48 -6.41 11.12 0.83
CA SER A 48 -7.45 12.07 0.43
C SER A 48 -8.23 12.51 1.66
N PRO A 49 -8.21 13.81 2.01
CA PRO A 49 -8.93 14.32 3.18
C PRO A 49 -10.45 14.38 2.98
N ASP A 50 -10.90 14.34 1.73
CA ASP A 50 -12.28 14.54 1.29
C ASP A 50 -12.98 13.26 0.80
N GLY A 51 -12.31 12.10 0.86
CA GLY A 51 -12.93 10.79 0.63
C GLY A 51 -12.82 10.23 -0.78
N GLY A 52 -11.90 10.74 -1.60
CA GLY A 52 -11.57 10.21 -2.93
C GLY A 52 -10.67 8.97 -2.93
N ILE A 53 -9.97 8.68 -1.82
CA ILE A 53 -9.17 7.47 -1.60
C ILE A 53 -9.59 6.87 -0.26
N ASN A 54 -10.02 5.61 -0.25
CA ASN A 54 -10.33 4.92 0.99
C ASN A 54 -9.08 4.26 1.58
N GLU A 55 -8.55 4.83 2.66
CA GLU A 55 -7.34 4.33 3.33
C GLU A 55 -7.49 2.89 3.85
N ASN A 56 -8.71 2.43 4.13
CA ASN A 56 -8.96 1.05 4.56
C ASN A 56 -8.67 0.03 3.46
N ASN A 57 -8.66 0.46 2.19
CA ASN A 57 -8.29 -0.37 1.06
C ASN A 57 -6.77 -0.40 0.84
N ASN A 58 -5.96 0.35 1.59
CA ASN A 58 -4.51 0.37 1.41
C ASN A 58 -3.86 -0.93 1.91
N TRP A 59 -3.76 -1.92 1.04
CA TRP A 59 -3.12 -3.21 1.34
C TRP A 59 -1.59 -3.15 1.47
N CYS A 60 -0.98 -2.02 1.12
CA CYS A 60 0.44 -1.76 1.36
C CYS A 60 0.70 -1.26 2.78
N HIS A 61 -0.34 -0.96 3.56
CA HIS A 61 -0.19 -0.48 4.93
C HIS A 61 0.53 -1.54 5.76
N ILE A 62 1.77 -1.24 6.13
CA ILE A 62 2.49 -1.97 7.15
C ILE A 62 2.01 -1.35 8.46
N PRO A 63 1.32 -2.09 9.34
CA PRO A 63 1.01 -1.56 10.65
C PRO A 63 2.34 -1.23 11.31
N GLN A 64 2.67 0.06 11.38
CA GLN A 64 3.79 0.51 12.18
C GLN A 64 3.49 0.02 13.59
N ALA A 65 4.43 -0.71 14.19
CA ALA A 65 4.55 -0.74 15.62
C ALA A 65 4.82 0.70 16.06
N ARG A 66 3.76 1.51 16.14
CA ARG A 66 3.65 2.85 16.74
C ARG A 66 5.04 3.44 17.02
N GLU A 67 5.74 3.94 15.99
CA GLU A 67 6.96 4.73 16.21
C GLU A 67 6.51 5.93 17.04
N ALA A 68 6.84 6.04 18.33
CA ALA A 68 8.17 6.48 18.78
C ALA A 68 8.62 7.79 18.12
N ALA A 69 7.69 8.58 17.59
CA ALA A 69 7.87 9.98 17.20
C ALA A 69 6.83 10.85 17.91
N ALA A 70 6.85 10.79 19.24
CA ALA A 70 6.32 11.80 20.13
C ALA A 70 7.35 11.98 21.25
N ASN A 71 8.46 12.63 20.92
CA ASN A 71 9.36 13.29 21.86
C ASN A 71 9.31 14.79 21.58
#